data_AF-A0A7V9ERN4-F1
#
_entry.id   AF-A0A7V9ERN4-F1
#
_cell.length_a   1.000
_cell.length_b   1.000
_cell.length_c   1.000
_cell.angle_alpha   90.00
_cell.angle_beta   90.00
_cell.angle_gamma   90.00
#
_symmetry.space_group_name_H-M   'P 1'
#
loop_
_entity.id
_entity.type
_entity.pdbx_description
1 polymer ?
#
loop_
_entity_poly.entity_id
_entity_poly.type
_entity_poly.pdbx_seq_one_letter_code
_entity_poly.pdbx_strand_id
1 'polypeptide(L)'
;MTATPAAVPVEKMDARAYGRAYAGKLMIIDRTDGRAPATADYFHIESVGTHPTGLMVTGRFENDKCNHMMASAVREANPSEIEWLQAAHNKGIS
;
A
#
# COMPACT_ATOMS: atom_id res chain seq x y z
N MET A 1 -3.94 22.15 -16.86
CA MET A 1 -4.94 21.30 -16.19
C MET A 1 -4.24 19.98 -15.86
N THR A 2 -3.73 19.84 -14.65
CA THR A 2 -3.04 18.62 -14.21
C THR A 2 -4.10 17.57 -13.92
N ALA A 3 -4.16 16.54 -14.76
CA ALA A 3 -5.05 15.41 -14.56
C ALA A 3 -4.59 14.65 -13.32
N THR A 4 -5.33 14.77 -12.22
CA THR A 4 -5.26 13.83 -11.11
C THR A 4 -5.50 12.44 -11.68
N PRO A 5 -4.57 11.48 -11.60
CA PRO A 5 -4.86 10.12 -12.02
C PRO A 5 -5.98 9.61 -11.13
N ALA A 6 -7.15 9.38 -11.74
CA ALA A 6 -8.29 8.80 -11.06
C ALA A 6 -7.86 7.44 -10.52
N ALA A 7 -7.74 7.33 -9.20
CA ALA A 7 -7.65 6.04 -8.54
C ALA A 7 -8.83 5.21 -9.02
N VAL A 8 -8.56 4.09 -9.71
CA VAL A 8 -9.58 3.15 -10.13
C VAL A 8 -10.42 2.76 -8.90
N PRO A 9 -11.76 2.94 -8.92
CA PRO A 9 -12.58 2.56 -7.79
C PRO A 9 -12.40 1.08 -7.51
N VAL A 10 -11.93 0.76 -6.30
CA VAL A 10 -11.75 -0.62 -5.81
C VAL A 10 -13.09 -1.39 -5.82
N GLU A 11 -14.22 -0.68 -5.95
CA GLU A 11 -15.60 -1.22 -5.96
C GLU A 11 -15.92 -2.23 -7.07
N LYS A 12 -15.07 -2.43 -8.08
CA LYS A 12 -15.33 -3.41 -9.15
C LYS A 12 -14.20 -4.43 -9.39
N MET A 13 -13.12 -4.38 -8.62
CA MET A 13 -12.05 -5.36 -8.77
C MET A 13 -12.30 -6.55 -7.85
N ASP A 14 -12.23 -7.76 -8.40
CA ASP A 14 -12.16 -8.97 -7.58
C ASP A 14 -10.77 -9.09 -6.92
N ALA A 15 -10.67 -9.92 -5.88
CA ALA A 15 -9.42 -10.10 -5.13
C ALA A 15 -8.24 -10.52 -6.02
N ARG A 16 -8.50 -11.31 -7.08
CA ARG A 16 -7.47 -11.82 -7.99
C ARG A 16 -6.97 -10.71 -8.92
N ALA A 17 -7.86 -9.90 -9.47
CA ALA A 17 -7.54 -8.76 -10.30
C ALA A 17 -6.75 -7.72 -9.49
N TYR A 18 -7.17 -7.47 -8.24
CA TYR A 18 -6.46 -6.57 -7.33
C TYR A 18 -5.07 -7.11 -7.00
N GLY A 19 -4.96 -8.37 -6.58
CA GLY A 19 -3.67 -9.01 -6.33
C GLY A 19 -2.73 -8.95 -7.53
N ARG A 20 -3.23 -9.16 -8.74
CA ARG A 20 -2.42 -9.08 -9.97
C ARG A 20 -1.99 -7.64 -10.31
N ALA A 21 -2.88 -6.66 -10.16
CA ALA A 21 -2.60 -5.27 -10.51
C ALA A 21 -1.55 -4.63 -9.60
N TYR A 22 -1.51 -5.06 -8.34
CA TYR A 22 -0.62 -4.51 -7.31
C TYR A 22 0.48 -5.50 -6.86
N ALA A 23 0.62 -6.65 -7.53
CA ALA A 23 1.69 -7.61 -7.26
C ALA A 23 3.07 -6.95 -7.44
N GLY A 24 3.91 -7.05 -6.40
CA GLY A 24 5.27 -6.48 -6.41
C GLY A 24 5.32 -4.95 -6.31
N LYS A 25 4.17 -4.27 -6.17
CA LYS A 25 4.13 -2.83 -5.91
C LYS A 25 4.30 -2.53 -4.43
N LEU A 26 4.95 -1.41 -4.15
CA LEU A 26 5.04 -0.87 -2.80
C LEU A 26 3.74 -0.11 -2.48
N MET A 27 3.08 -0.57 -1.43
CA MET A 27 1.86 0.03 -0.93
C MET A 27 2.14 0.79 0.37
N ILE A 28 1.26 1.72 0.67
CA ILE A 28 1.31 2.53 1.88
C ILE A 28 -0.06 2.53 2.55
N ILE A 29 -0.07 2.49 3.88
CA ILE A 29 -1.30 2.65 4.67
C ILE A 29 -1.76 4.11 4.56
N ASP A 30 -2.99 4.32 4.09
CA ASP A 30 -3.59 5.65 4.04
C ASP A 30 -4.19 5.98 5.40
N ARG A 31 -3.40 6.65 6.25
CA ARG A 31 -3.84 7.02 7.59
C ARG A 31 -4.73 8.26 7.53
N THR A 32 -5.97 8.11 8.00
CA THR A 32 -6.93 9.21 8.11
C THR A 32 -6.63 10.18 9.27
N ASP A 33 -5.63 9.89 10.10
CA ASP A 33 -5.24 10.70 11.26
C ASP A 33 -4.35 11.91 10.91
N GLY A 34 -4.04 12.11 9.62
CA GLY A 34 -3.25 13.23 9.11
C GLY A 34 -1.77 13.16 9.48
N ARG A 35 -1.30 12.04 10.04
CA ARG A 35 0.12 11.84 10.32
C ARG A 35 0.88 11.63 9.01
N ALA A 36 2.10 12.15 8.98
CA ALA A 36 3.02 11.84 7.90
C ALA A 36 3.28 10.32 7.89
N PRO A 37 3.36 9.69 6.70
CA PRO A 37 3.65 8.27 6.62
C PRO A 37 5.03 7.97 7.22
N ALA A 38 5.11 6.92 8.03
CA ALA A 38 6.37 6.40 8.56
C ALA A 38 6.86 5.24 7.69
N THR A 39 8.15 4.89 7.78
CA THR A 39 8.70 3.71 7.09
C THR A 39 7.93 2.42 7.42
N ALA A 40 7.41 2.31 8.65
CA ALA A 40 6.59 1.19 9.09
C ALA A 40 5.18 1.12 8.46
N ASP A 41 4.76 2.14 7.70
CA ASP A 41 3.47 2.16 7.00
C ASP A 41 3.58 1.62 5.56
N TYR A 42 4.80 1.33 5.10
CA TYR A 42 5.07 0.79 3.77
C TYR A 42 5.14 -0.74 3.81
N PHE A 43 4.56 -1.38 2.80
CA PHE A 43 4.50 -2.84 2.71
C PHE A 43 4.32 -3.32 1.27
N HIS A 44 4.64 -4.59 1.04
CA HIS A 44 4.33 -5.28 -0.21
C HIS A 44 3.11 -6.17 -0.04
N ILE A 45 2.25 -6.22 -1.06
CA ILE A 45 1.11 -7.14 -1.04
C ILE A 45 1.63 -8.57 -1.21
N GLU A 46 1.28 -9.43 -0.26
CA GLU A 46 1.55 -10.87 -0.30
C GLU A 46 0.34 -11.64 -0.83
N SER A 47 -0.85 -11.30 -0.31
CA SER A 47 -2.09 -11.99 -0.65
C SER A 47 -3.29 -11.04 -0.56
N VAL A 48 -4.34 -11.35 -1.30
CA VAL A 48 -5.60 -10.58 -1.32
C VAL A 48 -6.76 -11.54 -1.20
N GLY A 49 -7.64 -11.27 -0.24
CA GLY A 49 -8.86 -12.01 0.01
C GLY A 49 -10.10 -11.13 -0.15
N THR A 50 -11.26 -11.78 -0.15
CA THR A 50 -12.55 -11.10 -0.16
C THR A 50 -13.12 -11.05 1.26
N HIS A 51 -13.62 -9.90 1.67
CA HIS A 51 -14.31 -9.68 2.94
C HIS A 51 -15.74 -9.17 2.66
N PRO A 52 -16.74 -9.41 3.53
CA PRO A 52 -18.11 -8.92 3.30
C PRO A 52 -18.23 -7.41 3.06
N THR A 53 -17.25 -6.62 3.53
CA THR A 53 -17.23 -5.15 3.41
C THR A 53 -16.26 -4.63 2.33
N GLY A 54 -15.59 -5.50 1.57
CA GLY A 54 -14.62 -5.11 0.54
C GLY A 54 -13.47 -6.10 0.37
N LEU A 55 -12.36 -5.67 -0.23
CA LEU A 55 -11.17 -6.50 -0.35
C LEU A 55 -10.30 -6.40 0.90
N MET A 56 -9.72 -7.52 1.30
CA MET A 56 -8.76 -7.64 2.40
C MET A 56 -7.39 -7.92 1.83
N VAL A 57 -6.42 -7.06 2.14
CA VAL A 57 -5.04 -7.16 1.68
C VAL A 57 -4.19 -7.65 2.83
N THR A 58 -3.36 -8.65 2.55
CA THR A 58 -2.29 -9.11 3.44
C THR A 58 -0.99 -8.51 2.95
N GLY A 59 -0.40 -7.65 3.76
CA GLY A 59 0.85 -6.96 3.47
C GLY A 59 2.00 -7.50 4.30
N ARG A 60 3.17 -7.66 3.68
CA ARG A 60 4.45 -7.93 4.35
C ARG A 60 5.21 -6.62 4.53
N PHE A 61 5.46 -6.28 5.78
CA PHE A 61 6.20 -5.10 6.21
C PHE A 61 7.69 -5.42 6.33
N GLU A 62 8.51 -4.38 6.38
CA GLU A 62 9.97 -4.49 6.45
C GLU A 62 10.50 -5.27 7.65
N ASN A 63 9.79 -5.21 8.78
CA ASN A 63 10.15 -5.94 10.00
C ASN A 63 9.74 -7.42 9.95
N ASP A 64 9.55 -7.97 8.75
CA ASP A 64 9.01 -9.32 8.48
C ASP A 64 7.60 -9.57 9.05
N LYS A 65 6.91 -8.53 9.49
CA LYS A 65 5.56 -8.63 10.02
C LYS A 65 4.57 -8.73 8.88
N CYS A 66 3.67 -9.70 8.94
CA CYS A 66 2.48 -9.72 8.10
C CYS A 66 1.31 -9.11 8.86
N ASN A 67 0.58 -8.21 8.20
CA ASN A 67 -0.67 -7.66 8.72
C ASN A 67 -1.74 -7.68 7.63
N HIS A 68 -3.00 -7.72 8.07
CA HIS A 68 -4.15 -7.66 7.20
C HIS A 68 -4.87 -6.32 7.33
N MET A 69 -5.31 -5.76 6.22
CA MET A 69 -5.97 -4.46 6.16
C MET A 69 -6.97 -4.40 5.01
N MET A 70 -7.97 -3.52 5.12
CA MET A 70 -8.91 -3.29 4.03
C MET A 70 -8.19 -2.61 2.86
N ALA A 71 -8.49 -3.02 1.64
CA ALA A 71 -7.95 -2.39 0.42
C ALA A 71 -8.33 -0.91 0.31
N SER A 72 -9.39 -0.48 0.99
CA SER A 72 -9.81 0.92 1.07
C SER A 72 -8.97 1.78 2.03
N ALA A 73 -8.16 1.15 2.89
CA ALA A 73 -7.30 1.83 3.86
C ALA A 73 -5.83 1.89 3.40
N VAL A 74 -5.58 1.54 2.13
CA VAL A 74 -4.24 1.46 1.55
C VAL A 74 -4.25 2.02 0.15
N ARG A 75 -3.10 2.52 -0.29
CA ARG A 75 -2.91 3.00 -1.66
C ARG A 75 -1.53 2.67 -2.17
N GLU A 76 -1.34 2.82 -3.47
CA GLU A 76 -0.02 2.73 -4.09
C GLU A 76 0.86 3.89 -3.59
N ALA A 77 2.10 3.57 -3.22
CA ALA A 77 3.08 4.60 -2.87
C ALA A 77 3.43 5.41 -4.12
N ASN A 78 3.46 6.74 -3.99
CA ASN A 78 3.85 7.60 -5.10
C ASN A 78 5.39 7.60 -5.28
N PRO A 79 5.92 8.03 -6.46
CA PRO A 79 7.36 8.01 -6.70
C PRO A 79 8.20 8.74 -5.63
N SER A 80 7.73 9.91 -5.17
CA SER A 80 8.45 10.69 -4.14
C SER A 80 8.48 10.00 -2.78
N GLU A 81 7.44 9.25 -2.43
CA GLU A 81 7.38 8.42 -1.22
C GLU A 81 8.32 7.22 -1.30
N ILE A 82 8.43 6.61 -2.48
CA ILE A 82 9.37 5.52 -2.75
C ILE A 82 10.81 6.02 -2.61
N GLU A 83 11.13 7.18 -3.21
CA GLU A 83 12.44 7.82 -3.09
C GLU A 83 12.77 8.20 -1.63
N TRP A 84 11.79 8.74 -0.90
CA TRP A 84 11.94 9.05 0.52
C TRP A 84 12.22 7.81 1.35
N LEU A 85 11.50 6.70 1.11
CA LEU A 85 11.71 5.43 1.81
C LEU A 85 13.12 4.88 1.55
N GLN A 86 13.55 4.86 0.29
CA GLN A 86 14.90 4.44 -0.09
C GLN A 86 15.98 5.30 0.57
N ALA A 87 15.78 6.63 0.61
CA ALA A 87 16.69 7.54 1.30
C ALA A 87 16.72 7.32 2.82
N ALA A 88 15.57 6.99 3.43
CA ALA A 88 15.46 6.68 4.85
C ALA A 88 16.19 5.38 5.20
N HIS A 89 16.09 4.33 4.37
CA HIS A 89 16.88 3.10 4.53
C HIS A 89 18.37 3.33 4.45
N ASN A 90 18.79 4.09 3.43
CA ASN A 90 20.21 4.34 3.21
C ASN A 90 20.83 5.19 4.34
N LYS A 91 20.02 5.98 5.07
CA LYS A 91 20.43 6.72 6.27
C LYS A 91 20.41 5.89 7.56
N GLY A 92 19.74 4.74 7.56
CA GLY A 92 19.68 3.81 8.70
C GLY A 92 20.88 2.85 8.81
N ILE A 93 21.84 2.94 7.88
CA ILE A 93 23.11 2.23 7.91
C ILE A 93 24.21 3.25 8.25
N SER A 94 24.41 3.50 9.54
CA SER A 94 25.64 4.09 10.11
C SER A 94 25.82 3.59 11.52
#